data_AF-A0A4S4N2S8-F1
#
_entry.id   AF-A0A4S4N2S8-F1
#
_cell.length_a   1.000
_cell.length_b   1.000
_cell.length_c   1.000
_cell.angle_alpha   90.00
_cell.angle_beta   90.00
_cell.angle_gamma   90.00
#
_symmetry.space_group_name_H-M   'P 1'
#
loop_
_entity.id
_entity.type
_entity.pdbx_description
1 polymer ?
#
loop_
_entity_poly.entity_id
_entity_poly.type
_entity_poly.pdbx_seq_one_letter_code
_entity_poly.pdbx_strand_id
1 'polypeptide(L)'
;MSHHSRNTGKIFGNKEMRLLMLGLDAAGKTTILYKLKLNQSVTTIPTVGFNVETVTYKNVKFNVWDVGGQDKIRPLWRHYYTGTQGLVFVVDSQDRERIDEAKQELHRILSDREMKECLLLVFANKQDLPGAMSPAEVTEKLGLHRMRDRSWYVHPRVVDEPDVLLRVLASTMSLPSRLKVLSRGFSSRSVQGFTGAVGNTPLILLKKWSERTGCNIVAKAEFQNPGGSVKDRAALGVVRNAEELGLLKPGGTVVEGTAGNTGIGLAHVCRARGYKCVIFMPNTQSQEKIDLLRMLGAEVYPVPAVAYDNPANYNHQARDFAKDLPNTIWTDQFDNVSNANAHYISTGPEIWEQTNGKVDAFICATGTGGTLAGVGKALKEKSDGKAQIWLADPPGSVLHSYISSGGKLTERSGSSITEGIGQGRITNNLGTFVNDIDGSFSIGDEKSIAMLFDLLDSEGLYLGASSALNVVAAVELAQKLGPGKTIATILCDGAYRYQSRLFSKKWLQSKGLDGAIPEHLKKYAVLD
;
A
#
# COMPACT_ATOMS: atom_id res chain seq x y z
N MET A 1 50.18 26.04 -2.28
CA MET A 1 49.91 24.68 -1.78
C MET A 1 49.06 24.83 -0.52
N SER A 2 47.92 24.20 -0.27
CA SER A 2 46.99 23.38 -1.04
C SER A 2 45.69 23.31 -0.23
N HIS A 3 44.58 23.77 -0.82
CA HIS A 3 43.29 23.08 -0.86
C HIS A 3 42.84 22.28 0.38
N HIS A 4 41.78 22.73 1.05
CA HIS A 4 40.48 22.02 1.10
C HIS A 4 39.40 22.89 1.76
N SER A 5 38.15 22.69 1.30
CA SER A 5 36.88 23.22 1.84
C SER A 5 36.34 24.55 1.28
N ARG A 6 36.12 24.59 -0.04
CA ARG A 6 34.97 25.27 -0.66
C ARG A 6 34.17 24.19 -1.40
N ASN A 7 33.00 23.79 -0.91
CA ASN A 7 31.87 23.26 -1.71
C ASN A 7 30.70 22.79 -0.83
N THR A 8 30.04 23.73 -0.12
CA THR A 8 28.68 23.54 0.40
C THR A 8 27.62 24.29 -0.43
N GLY A 9 28.00 24.85 -1.59
CA GLY A 9 27.13 25.71 -2.41
C GLY A 9 26.51 25.08 -3.67
N LYS A 10 26.48 23.75 -3.84
CA LYS A 10 26.05 23.11 -5.12
C LYS A 10 24.99 22.00 -4.98
N ILE A 11 23.90 22.25 -4.22
CA ILE A 11 22.70 21.38 -4.26
C ILE A 11 21.39 22.16 -4.52
N PHE A 12 21.44 23.49 -4.64
CA PHE A 12 20.26 24.29 -5.02
C PHE A 12 20.46 24.90 -6.41
N GLY A 13 19.88 24.28 -7.43
CA GLY A 13 19.62 24.99 -8.68
C GLY A 13 18.59 26.10 -8.44
N ASN A 14 18.72 27.24 -9.12
CA ASN A 14 17.69 28.28 -9.14
C ASN A 14 16.40 27.68 -9.71
N LYS A 15 15.36 27.52 -8.89
CA LYS A 15 14.03 27.09 -9.32
C LYS A 15 13.12 28.30 -9.40
N GLU A 16 12.48 28.51 -10.54
CA GLU A 16 11.45 29.52 -10.72
C GLU A 16 10.08 28.84 -10.79
N MET A 17 9.07 29.43 -10.15
CA MET A 17 7.72 28.90 -10.14
C MET A 17 6.70 29.98 -10.48
N ARG A 18 5.78 29.66 -11.39
CA ARG A 18 4.67 30.53 -11.73
C ARG A 18 3.46 30.24 -10.83
N LEU A 19 3.04 31.26 -10.10
CA LEU A 19 1.87 31.25 -9.24
C LEU A 19 0.79 32.17 -9.78
N LEU A 20 -0.46 31.75 -9.65
CA LEU A 20 -1.62 32.56 -9.96
C LEU A 20 -2.40 32.82 -8.67
N MET A 21 -2.66 34.08 -8.34
CA MET A 21 -3.40 34.49 -7.15
C MET A 21 -4.77 35.04 -7.55
N LEU A 22 -5.84 34.31 -7.22
CA LEU A 22 -7.22 34.61 -7.59
C LEU A 22 -8.14 34.60 -6.37
N GLY A 23 -9.39 35.04 -6.57
CA GLY A 23 -10.38 35.22 -5.51
C GLY A 23 -11.24 36.45 -5.79
N LEU A 24 -12.37 36.58 -5.09
CA LEU A 24 -13.29 37.70 -5.29
C LEU A 24 -12.62 39.06 -5.00
N ASP A 25 -13.22 40.14 -5.48
CA ASP A 25 -12.84 41.50 -5.10
C ASP A 25 -12.90 41.70 -3.58
N ALA A 26 -12.07 42.61 -3.07
CA ALA A 26 -11.90 42.89 -1.63
C ALA A 26 -11.42 41.72 -0.73
N ALA A 27 -11.14 40.53 -1.29
CA ALA A 27 -10.63 39.38 -0.53
C ALA A 27 -9.22 39.57 0.05
N GLY A 28 -8.45 40.58 -0.40
CA GLY A 28 -7.13 40.93 0.14
C GLY A 28 -5.92 40.36 -0.61
N LYS A 29 -6.09 39.92 -1.86
CA LYS A 29 -5.01 39.35 -2.71
C LYS A 29 -3.78 40.24 -2.82
N THR A 30 -3.97 41.48 -3.26
CA THR A 30 -2.88 42.45 -3.48
C THR A 30 -2.18 42.84 -2.18
N THR A 31 -2.94 42.94 -1.09
CA THR A 31 -2.39 43.18 0.26
C THR A 31 -1.50 42.02 0.71
N ILE A 32 -1.92 40.77 0.48
CA ILE A 32 -1.10 39.58 0.74
C ILE A 32 0.18 39.62 -0.10
N LEU A 33 0.08 39.91 -1.41
CA LEU A 33 1.22 39.97 -2.31
C LEU A 33 2.26 41.01 -1.88
N TYR A 34 1.83 42.24 -1.55
CA TYR A 34 2.75 43.26 -1.08
C TYR A 34 3.35 42.96 0.28
N LYS A 35 2.59 42.35 1.20
CA LYS A 35 3.14 41.91 2.47
C LYS A 35 4.23 40.84 2.28
N LEU A 36 4.06 39.94 1.31
CA LEU A 36 5.07 38.94 0.97
C LEU A 36 6.34 39.54 0.36
N LYS A 37 6.18 40.57 -0.47
CA LYS A 37 7.30 41.22 -1.16
C LYS A 37 8.07 42.21 -0.28
N LEU A 38 7.34 43.02 0.50
CA LEU A 38 7.87 44.20 1.19
C LEU A 38 7.95 44.04 2.70
N ASN A 39 7.40 42.95 3.26
CA ASN A 39 7.27 42.72 4.70
C ASN A 39 6.58 43.89 5.44
N GLN A 40 5.66 44.57 4.76
CA GLN A 40 4.91 45.72 5.28
C GLN A 40 3.44 45.62 4.86
N SER A 41 2.54 46.10 5.72
CA SER A 41 1.11 46.20 5.41
C SER A 41 0.85 47.48 4.60
N VAL A 42 0.41 47.34 3.35
CA VAL A 42 0.12 48.47 2.46
C VAL A 42 -1.39 48.53 2.21
N THR A 43 -1.99 49.71 2.36
CA THR A 43 -3.37 49.97 1.93
C THR A 43 -3.43 50.00 0.40
N THR A 44 -4.18 49.07 -0.19
CA THR A 44 -4.27 48.90 -1.65
C THR A 44 -5.62 49.34 -2.18
N ILE A 45 -5.63 49.99 -3.34
CA ILE A 45 -6.84 50.22 -4.15
C ILE A 45 -7.18 48.89 -4.87
N PRO A 46 -8.46 48.55 -5.11
CA PRO A 46 -8.82 47.35 -5.86
C PRO A 46 -8.10 47.26 -7.21
N THR A 47 -7.41 46.14 -7.45
CA THR A 47 -6.64 45.92 -8.67
C THR A 47 -7.54 45.89 -9.90
N VAL A 48 -7.20 46.74 -10.88
CA VAL A 48 -7.79 46.74 -12.23
C VAL A 48 -6.80 46.03 -13.16
N GLY A 49 -7.22 44.91 -13.77
CA GLY A 49 -6.34 44.10 -14.61
C GLY A 49 -5.52 43.10 -13.80
N PHE A 50 -4.19 43.14 -13.92
CA PHE A 50 -3.27 42.23 -13.23
C PHE A 50 -1.98 42.93 -12.80
N ASN A 51 -1.34 42.40 -11.77
CA ASN A 51 -0.01 42.77 -11.29
C ASN A 51 0.87 41.51 -11.26
N VAL A 52 2.15 41.65 -11.57
CA VAL A 52 3.11 40.54 -11.49
C VAL A 52 4.25 40.94 -10.57
N GLU A 53 4.48 40.11 -9.56
CA GLU A 53 5.57 40.32 -8.63
C GLU A 53 6.39 39.06 -8.43
N THR A 54 7.71 39.22 -8.43
CA THR A 54 8.64 38.14 -8.11
C THR A 54 9.00 38.21 -6.62
N VAL A 55 8.55 37.21 -5.87
CA VAL A 55 8.92 37.03 -4.46
C VAL A 55 9.99 35.96 -4.36
N THR A 56 11.13 36.29 -3.74
CA THR A 56 12.22 35.33 -3.55
C THR A 56 12.19 34.79 -2.13
N TYR A 57 12.21 33.47 -1.98
CA TYR A 57 12.34 32.82 -0.67
C TYR A 57 13.37 31.71 -0.74
N LYS A 58 14.40 31.82 0.10
CA LYS A 58 15.60 30.98 0.03
C LYS A 58 16.16 31.01 -1.42
N ASN A 59 16.26 29.84 -2.07
CA ASN A 59 16.80 29.69 -3.42
C ASN A 59 15.71 29.50 -4.50
N VAL A 60 14.45 29.87 -4.19
CA VAL A 60 13.30 29.74 -5.10
C VAL A 60 12.72 31.11 -5.40
N LYS A 61 12.47 31.40 -6.67
CA LYS A 61 11.76 32.60 -7.12
C LYS A 61 10.33 32.25 -7.48
N PHE A 62 9.38 32.97 -6.90
CA PHE A 62 7.96 32.83 -7.18
C PHE A 62 7.50 34.02 -8.02
N ASN A 63 7.11 33.77 -9.26
CA ASN A 63 6.49 34.76 -10.14
C ASN A 63 4.98 34.71 -9.91
N VAL A 64 4.48 35.63 -9.08
CA VAL A 64 3.08 35.66 -8.65
C VAL A 64 2.29 36.63 -9.52
N TRP A 65 1.28 36.11 -10.21
CA TRP A 65 0.31 36.88 -10.99
C TRP A 65 -0.92 37.15 -10.11
N ASP A 66 -1.05 38.37 -9.61
CA ASP A 66 -2.25 38.84 -8.88
C ASP A 66 -3.22 39.47 -9.87
N VAL A 67 -4.41 38.88 -10.00
CA VAL A 67 -5.41 39.31 -10.98
C VAL A 67 -6.63 39.86 -10.26
N GLY A 68 -7.19 40.96 -10.76
CA GLY A 68 -8.35 41.60 -10.15
C GLY A 68 -9.56 40.66 -10.04
N GLY A 69 -10.35 40.85 -8.98
CA GLY A 69 -11.46 39.96 -8.62
C GLY A 69 -12.86 40.49 -8.90
N GLN A 70 -13.00 41.62 -9.58
CA GLN A 70 -14.31 42.23 -9.87
C GLN A 70 -15.08 41.36 -10.87
N ASP A 71 -16.40 41.23 -10.72
CA ASP A 71 -17.25 40.38 -11.56
C ASP A 71 -16.94 40.49 -13.06
N LYS A 72 -16.83 41.74 -13.56
CA LYS A 72 -16.62 42.02 -14.99
C LYS A 72 -15.30 41.50 -15.56
N ILE A 73 -14.31 41.24 -14.72
CA ILE A 73 -12.96 40.83 -15.14
C ILE A 73 -12.61 39.38 -14.83
N ARG A 74 -13.42 38.66 -14.02
CA ARG A 74 -13.22 37.23 -13.72
C ARG A 74 -13.16 36.33 -14.97
N PRO A 75 -13.94 36.58 -16.05
CA PRO A 75 -13.82 35.80 -17.28
C PRO A 75 -12.44 35.88 -17.95
N LEU A 76 -11.61 36.86 -17.58
CA LEU A 76 -10.24 37.01 -18.09
C LEU A 76 -9.23 36.11 -17.36
N TRP A 77 -9.58 35.52 -16.21
CA TRP A 77 -8.67 34.67 -15.42
C TRP A 77 -8.09 33.51 -16.23
N ARG A 78 -8.88 32.93 -17.16
CA ARG A 78 -8.44 31.85 -18.05
C ARG A 78 -7.24 32.18 -18.92
N HIS A 79 -6.99 33.45 -19.23
CA HIS A 79 -5.81 33.87 -20.00
C HIS A 79 -4.51 33.71 -19.20
N TYR A 80 -4.59 33.44 -17.91
CA TYR A 80 -3.45 33.27 -17.02
C TYR A 80 -3.23 31.81 -16.59
N TYR A 81 -4.04 30.85 -17.04
CA TYR A 81 -3.93 29.44 -16.61
C TYR A 81 -2.73 28.72 -17.20
N THR A 82 -2.49 28.83 -18.51
CA THR A 82 -1.39 28.16 -19.21
C THR A 82 -0.06 28.29 -18.45
N GLY A 83 0.54 27.18 -18.02
CA GLY A 83 1.83 27.18 -17.33
C GLY A 83 1.79 27.62 -15.86
N THR A 84 0.61 27.77 -15.26
CA THR A 84 0.45 27.98 -13.82
C THR A 84 0.76 26.68 -13.06
N GLN A 85 1.71 26.75 -12.11
CA GLN A 85 2.14 25.59 -11.32
C GLN A 85 1.43 25.52 -9.97
N GLY A 86 0.93 26.65 -9.47
CA GLY A 86 0.12 26.71 -8.25
C GLY A 86 -0.90 27.85 -8.29
N LEU A 87 -2.08 27.58 -7.75
CA LEU A 87 -3.17 28.51 -7.56
C LEU A 87 -3.26 28.89 -6.08
N VAL A 88 -3.14 30.18 -5.77
CA VAL A 88 -3.46 30.75 -4.46
C VAL A 88 -4.84 31.39 -4.55
N PHE A 89 -5.85 30.73 -4.01
CA PHE A 89 -7.22 31.21 -4.00
C PHE A 89 -7.55 31.89 -2.66
N VAL A 90 -7.72 33.21 -2.67
CA VAL A 90 -7.93 34.02 -1.47
C VAL A 90 -9.41 34.21 -1.22
N VAL A 91 -9.83 33.90 0.01
CA VAL A 91 -11.21 33.99 0.49
C VAL A 91 -11.28 34.98 1.62
N ASP A 92 -12.20 35.94 1.51
CA ASP A 92 -12.58 36.78 2.65
C ASP A 92 -13.39 35.95 3.65
N SER A 93 -12.83 35.68 4.82
CA SER A 93 -13.50 34.84 5.80
C SER A 93 -14.63 35.57 6.53
N GLN A 94 -14.64 36.91 6.54
CA GLN A 94 -15.75 37.67 7.11
C GLN A 94 -16.96 37.68 6.17
N ASP A 95 -16.72 37.54 4.86
CA ASP A 95 -17.75 37.60 3.83
C ASP A 95 -18.51 36.29 3.68
N ARG A 96 -19.45 36.08 4.60
CA ARG A 96 -20.30 34.88 4.64
C ARG A 96 -21.33 34.86 3.51
N GLU A 97 -21.68 36.01 2.94
CA GLU A 97 -22.71 36.15 1.89
C GLU A 97 -22.19 35.71 0.52
N ARG A 98 -20.93 36.02 0.21
CA ARG A 98 -20.32 35.73 -1.10
C ARG A 98 -19.47 34.44 -1.15
N ILE A 99 -19.54 33.60 -0.11
CA ILE A 99 -18.76 32.36 -0.06
C ILE A 99 -19.20 31.31 -1.10
N ASP A 100 -20.50 31.26 -1.43
CA ASP A 100 -21.00 30.37 -2.48
C ASP A 100 -20.61 30.85 -3.88
N GLU A 101 -20.52 32.16 -4.07
CA GLU A 101 -19.96 32.77 -5.27
C GLU A 101 -18.46 32.42 -5.41
N ALA A 102 -17.69 32.56 -4.33
CA ALA A 102 -16.27 32.16 -4.31
C ALA A 102 -16.08 30.67 -4.63
N LYS A 103 -16.96 29.81 -4.12
CA LYS A 103 -16.99 28.39 -4.47
C LYS A 103 -17.22 28.17 -5.96
N GLN A 104 -18.24 28.78 -6.54
CA GLN A 104 -18.55 28.60 -7.96
C GLN A 104 -17.37 29.01 -8.85
N GLU A 105 -16.73 30.13 -8.53
CA GLU A 105 -15.54 30.59 -9.24
C GLU A 105 -14.35 29.64 -9.08
N LEU A 106 -14.08 29.16 -7.86
CA LEU A 106 -13.02 28.18 -7.59
C LEU A 106 -13.22 26.90 -8.42
N HIS A 107 -14.42 26.31 -8.38
CA HIS A 107 -14.70 25.08 -9.13
C HIS A 107 -14.64 25.32 -10.65
N ARG A 108 -15.04 26.50 -11.13
CA ARG A 108 -14.88 26.87 -12.54
C ARG A 108 -13.41 26.91 -12.95
N ILE A 109 -12.53 27.53 -12.15
CA ILE A 109 -11.08 27.55 -12.40
C ILE A 109 -10.53 26.12 -12.45
N LEU A 110 -10.86 25.31 -11.44
CA LEU A 110 -10.29 23.96 -11.30
C LEU A 110 -10.79 22.96 -12.34
N SER A 111 -11.95 23.22 -12.95
CA SER A 111 -12.49 22.43 -14.06
C SER A 111 -11.76 22.65 -15.39
N ASP A 112 -10.95 23.71 -15.49
CA ASP A 112 -10.16 23.96 -16.70
C ASP A 112 -9.02 22.95 -16.82
N ARG A 113 -8.83 22.42 -18.03
CA ARG A 113 -7.79 21.43 -18.35
C ARG A 113 -6.38 21.93 -18.02
N GLU A 114 -6.12 23.23 -18.18
CA GLU A 114 -4.80 23.81 -17.92
C GLU A 114 -4.50 23.90 -16.41
N MET A 115 -5.54 23.85 -15.58
CA MET A 115 -5.44 23.93 -14.12
C MET A 115 -5.46 22.55 -13.46
N LYS A 116 -5.52 21.45 -14.22
CA LYS A 116 -5.68 20.10 -13.67
C LYS A 116 -4.56 19.70 -12.71
N GLU A 117 -3.32 19.99 -13.07
CA GLU A 117 -2.11 19.59 -12.33
C GLU A 117 -1.62 20.68 -11.35
N CYS A 118 -2.31 21.83 -11.25
CA CYS A 118 -1.85 22.91 -10.40
C CYS A 118 -2.09 22.60 -8.91
N LEU A 119 -1.13 22.94 -8.06
CA LEU A 119 -1.31 22.87 -6.61
C LEU A 119 -2.35 23.91 -6.16
N LEU A 120 -3.33 23.52 -5.33
CA LEU A 120 -4.31 24.45 -4.79
C LEU A 120 -3.94 24.87 -3.37
N LEU A 121 -3.82 26.17 -3.14
CA LEU A 121 -3.75 26.76 -1.81
C LEU A 121 -4.92 27.71 -1.62
N VAL A 122 -5.78 27.43 -0.64
CA VAL A 122 -6.84 28.35 -0.23
C VAL A 122 -6.37 29.17 0.96
N PHE A 123 -6.44 30.49 0.82
CA PHE A 123 -6.08 31.44 1.86
C PHE A 123 -7.36 31.97 2.51
N ALA A 124 -7.70 31.48 3.70
CA ALA A 124 -8.83 31.99 4.48
C ALA A 124 -8.38 33.28 5.19
N ASN A 125 -8.53 34.41 4.50
CA ASN A 125 -8.03 35.73 4.91
C ASN A 125 -8.99 36.43 5.89
N LYS A 126 -8.49 37.46 6.59
CA LYS A 126 -9.25 38.27 7.57
C LYS A 126 -9.77 37.50 8.79
N GLN A 127 -9.00 36.50 9.23
CA GLN A 127 -9.31 35.67 10.42
C GLN A 127 -9.26 36.46 11.74
N ASP A 128 -8.65 37.65 11.71
CA ASP A 128 -8.63 38.62 12.81
C ASP A 128 -9.97 39.30 13.05
N LEU A 129 -10.87 39.30 12.08
CA LEU A 129 -12.15 40.00 12.20
C LEU A 129 -13.19 39.17 12.94
N PRO A 130 -14.02 39.79 13.81
CA PRO A 130 -15.10 39.10 14.48
C PRO A 130 -16.10 38.55 13.47
N GLY A 131 -16.55 37.31 13.67
CA GLY A 131 -17.47 36.62 12.77
C GLY A 131 -16.82 35.96 11.55
N ALA A 132 -15.49 36.01 11.42
CA ALA A 132 -14.77 35.29 10.36
C ALA A 132 -15.07 33.78 10.38
N MET A 133 -15.31 33.21 9.20
CA MET A 133 -15.44 31.76 8.99
C MET A 133 -14.14 31.07 9.36
N SER A 134 -14.21 30.03 10.20
CA SER A 134 -13.04 29.21 10.49
C SER A 134 -12.54 28.51 9.22
N PRO A 135 -11.27 28.08 9.13
CA PRO A 135 -10.79 27.30 7.98
C PRO A 135 -11.58 26.03 7.73
N ALA A 136 -12.05 25.38 8.79
CA ALA A 136 -12.89 24.20 8.67
C ALA A 136 -14.20 24.56 7.96
N GLU A 137 -14.81 25.69 8.34
CA GLU A 137 -16.02 26.22 7.72
C GLU A 137 -15.77 26.65 6.26
N VAL A 138 -14.66 27.32 5.96
CA VAL A 138 -14.25 27.66 4.59
C VAL A 138 -14.04 26.39 3.75
N THR A 139 -13.39 25.37 4.32
CA THR A 139 -13.16 24.06 3.65
C THR A 139 -14.47 23.37 3.30
N GLU A 140 -15.43 23.41 4.22
CA GLU A 140 -16.76 22.83 4.03
C GLU A 140 -17.55 23.58 2.96
N LYS A 141 -17.67 24.91 3.09
CA LYS A 141 -18.45 25.75 2.19
C LYS A 141 -17.94 25.71 0.76
N LEU A 142 -16.61 25.78 0.56
CA LEU A 142 -15.99 25.62 -0.75
C LEU A 142 -16.07 24.19 -1.31
N GLY A 143 -16.47 23.20 -0.50
CA GLY A 143 -16.59 21.81 -0.95
C GLY A 143 -15.25 21.14 -1.26
N LEU A 144 -14.16 21.60 -0.63
CA LEU A 144 -12.81 21.08 -0.93
C LEU A 144 -12.67 19.61 -0.57
N HIS A 145 -13.40 19.14 0.45
CA HIS A 145 -13.47 17.73 0.83
C HIS A 145 -13.95 16.79 -0.29
N ARG A 146 -14.61 17.33 -1.33
CA ARG A 146 -15.05 16.57 -2.51
C ARG A 146 -13.99 16.50 -3.60
N MET A 147 -12.98 17.38 -3.57
CA MET A 147 -11.86 17.40 -4.52
C MET A 147 -10.85 16.32 -4.14
N ARG A 148 -10.63 15.37 -5.06
CA ARG A 148 -9.81 14.15 -4.82
C ARG A 148 -8.76 13.94 -5.90
N ASP A 149 -8.87 14.67 -6.99
CA ASP A 149 -8.00 14.68 -8.17
C ASP A 149 -6.75 15.55 -7.97
N ARG A 150 -6.67 16.32 -6.89
CA ARG A 150 -5.57 17.27 -6.65
C ARG A 150 -5.25 17.45 -5.17
N SER A 151 -4.00 17.84 -4.92
CA SER A 151 -3.56 18.28 -3.60
C SER A 151 -4.04 19.70 -3.33
N TRP A 152 -4.67 19.90 -2.18
CA TRP A 152 -5.11 21.21 -1.71
C TRP A 152 -4.75 21.44 -0.24
N TYR A 153 -4.59 22.70 0.14
CA TYR A 153 -4.36 23.10 1.53
C TYR A 153 -5.16 24.36 1.85
N VAL A 154 -5.73 24.45 3.05
CA VAL A 154 -6.40 25.67 3.54
C VAL A 154 -5.58 26.26 4.67
N HIS A 155 -5.21 27.53 4.55
CA HIS A 155 -4.43 28.23 5.56
C HIS A 155 -5.31 29.24 6.33
N PRO A 156 -5.51 29.09 7.67
CA PRO A 156 -6.04 30.16 8.53
C PRO A 156 -4.96 31.18 8.78
N ARG A 157 -5.00 32.46 8.33
CA ARG A 157 -4.21 33.53 9.01
C ARG A 157 -4.70 34.96 8.70
N VAL A 158 -4.43 35.83 9.69
CA VAL A 158 -4.19 37.27 9.51
C VAL A 158 -2.72 37.43 9.08
N VAL A 159 -2.50 38.16 8.00
CA VAL A 159 -1.19 38.27 7.35
C VAL A 159 -0.25 38.97 8.31
N ASP A 160 0.70 38.28 8.97
CA ASP A 160 1.77 38.92 9.78
C ASP A 160 3.18 38.33 9.58
N GLU A 161 3.32 37.13 9.00
CA GLU A 161 4.64 36.56 8.68
C GLU A 161 4.70 36.06 7.23
N PRO A 162 5.42 36.75 6.32
CA PRO A 162 5.63 36.35 4.92
C PRO A 162 6.21 34.95 4.72
N ASP A 163 6.93 34.49 5.73
CA ASP A 163 7.70 33.26 5.71
C ASP A 163 6.85 32.01 5.51
N VAL A 164 5.60 31.97 5.98
CA VAL A 164 4.84 30.71 6.01
C VAL A 164 4.27 30.32 4.64
N LEU A 165 3.75 31.26 3.85
CA LEU A 165 3.28 30.97 2.50
C LEU A 165 4.43 30.43 1.63
N LEU A 166 5.56 31.13 1.70
CA LEU A 166 6.75 30.77 0.94
C LEU A 166 7.40 29.50 1.51
N ARG A 167 7.29 29.22 2.82
CA ARG A 167 7.66 27.92 3.43
C ARG A 167 6.78 26.80 2.95
N VAL A 168 5.45 26.95 2.90
CA VAL A 168 4.53 25.91 2.43
C VAL A 168 4.85 25.61 0.97
N LEU A 169 4.87 26.62 0.11
CA LEU A 169 5.18 26.47 -1.31
C LEU A 169 6.59 25.91 -1.55
N ALA A 170 7.61 26.42 -0.85
CA ALA A 170 8.97 25.91 -0.97
C ALA A 170 9.14 24.51 -0.34
N SER A 171 8.41 24.17 0.72
CA SER A 171 8.45 22.84 1.36
C SER A 171 7.85 21.77 0.43
N THR A 172 6.77 22.09 -0.27
CA THR A 172 6.23 21.24 -1.33
C THR A 172 7.24 21.03 -2.47
N MET A 173 8.15 21.99 -2.70
CA MET A 173 9.22 21.91 -3.71
C MET A 173 10.56 21.31 -3.22
N SER A 174 10.81 21.34 -1.89
CA SER A 174 12.10 21.03 -1.28
C SER A 174 12.07 19.83 -0.35
N LEU A 175 10.98 19.06 -0.31
CA LEU A 175 10.93 17.81 0.43
C LEU A 175 11.84 16.77 -0.26
N PRO A 176 13.01 16.42 0.30
CA PRO A 176 13.48 15.05 0.14
C PRO A 176 12.38 14.14 0.68
N SER A 177 12.20 13.01 0.02
CA SER A 177 11.22 11.95 0.31
C SER A 177 11.13 11.46 1.77
N ARG A 178 11.98 11.96 2.69
CA ARG A 178 12.19 11.47 4.06
C ARG A 178 11.55 12.29 5.19
N LEU A 179 10.97 13.47 4.95
CA LEU A 179 10.19 14.20 5.97
C LEU A 179 8.72 14.36 5.54
N LYS A 180 8.09 13.24 5.18
CA LYS A 180 6.65 13.11 5.39
C LYS A 180 6.44 13.17 6.91
N VAL A 181 6.11 14.34 7.43
CA VAL A 181 5.30 14.43 8.66
C VAL A 181 4.17 13.42 8.51
N LEU A 182 3.76 12.82 9.62
CA LEU A 182 2.74 11.78 9.78
C LEU A 182 1.33 12.15 9.23
N SER A 183 1.21 13.00 8.20
CA SER A 183 0.08 12.99 7.29
C SER A 183 0.13 11.68 6.51
N ARG A 184 -0.35 10.60 7.14
CA ARG A 184 -1.12 9.63 6.36
C ARG A 184 -2.23 10.47 5.73
N GLY A 185 -2.13 10.78 4.44
CA GLY A 185 -3.36 11.04 3.69
C GLY A 185 -4.27 9.86 3.99
N PHE A 186 -5.51 10.10 4.42
CA PHE A 186 -6.43 9.03 4.82
C PHE A 186 -6.41 7.94 3.73
N SER A 187 -5.71 6.83 4.00
CA SER A 187 -5.47 5.78 3.00
C SER A 187 -6.73 4.98 2.73
N SER A 188 -7.72 5.10 3.61
CA SER A 188 -9.03 4.48 3.47
C SER A 188 -10.14 5.44 3.90
N ARG A 189 -11.29 5.31 3.25
CA ARG A 189 -12.58 5.83 3.75
C ARG A 189 -13.19 4.77 4.67
N SER A 190 -14.29 5.08 5.34
CA SER A 190 -15.12 4.03 5.96
C SER A 190 -15.49 2.98 4.91
N VAL A 191 -15.33 1.71 5.27
CA VAL A 191 -15.62 0.55 4.41
C VAL A 191 -16.76 -0.30 4.98
N GLN A 192 -17.39 -1.12 4.15
CA GLN A 192 -18.53 -1.96 4.55
C GLN A 192 -18.05 -3.29 5.16
N GLY A 193 -18.07 -3.35 6.50
CA GLY A 193 -17.80 -4.57 7.28
C GLY A 193 -16.42 -5.18 7.04
N PHE A 194 -16.26 -6.44 7.46
CA PHE A 194 -15.00 -7.19 7.32
C PHE A 194 -14.57 -7.28 5.85
N THR A 195 -15.47 -7.66 4.95
CA THR A 195 -15.13 -7.88 3.53
C THR A 195 -14.74 -6.60 2.79
N GLY A 196 -15.22 -5.43 3.22
CA GLY A 196 -14.80 -4.14 2.68
C GLY A 196 -13.44 -3.69 3.21
N ALA A 197 -13.00 -4.21 4.35
CA ALA A 197 -11.70 -3.91 4.95
C ALA A 197 -10.56 -4.82 4.46
N VAL A 198 -10.88 -5.91 3.74
CA VAL A 198 -9.88 -6.75 3.08
C VAL A 198 -9.25 -5.99 1.92
N GLY A 199 -7.92 -5.89 1.93
CA GLY A 199 -7.12 -5.22 0.92
C GLY A 199 -6.74 -3.78 1.27
N ASN A 200 -6.23 -3.04 0.28
CA ASN A 200 -5.67 -1.69 0.47
C ASN A 200 -4.63 -1.62 1.62
N THR A 201 -3.83 -2.69 1.74
CA THR A 201 -2.84 -2.82 2.79
C THR A 201 -1.65 -1.87 2.53
N PRO A 202 -0.92 -1.43 3.57
CA PRO A 202 0.23 -0.56 3.35
C PRO A 202 1.34 -1.22 2.51
N LEU A 203 2.04 -0.41 1.73
CA LEU A 203 3.32 -0.78 1.13
C LEU A 203 4.45 -0.15 1.95
N ILE A 204 5.22 -0.98 2.64
CA ILE A 204 6.24 -0.56 3.61
C ILE A 204 7.61 -0.58 2.95
N LEU A 205 8.34 0.54 3.00
CA LEU A 205 9.76 0.59 2.62
C LEU A 205 10.59 -0.09 3.72
N LEU A 206 11.34 -1.13 3.37
CA LEU A 206 12.29 -1.78 4.29
C LEU A 206 13.60 -1.00 4.25
N LYS A 207 13.76 -0.05 5.16
CA LYS A 207 14.78 0.99 5.07
C LYS A 207 16.20 0.42 5.13
N LYS A 208 16.48 -0.44 6.11
CA LYS A 208 17.83 -1.01 6.31
C LYS A 208 18.27 -1.81 5.10
N TRP A 209 17.37 -2.62 4.56
CA TRP A 209 17.65 -3.48 3.41
C TRP A 209 17.73 -2.71 2.10
N SER A 210 16.93 -1.65 1.95
CA SER A 210 17.04 -0.71 0.84
C SER A 210 18.40 -0.01 0.84
N GLU A 211 18.83 0.52 1.99
CA GLU A 211 20.14 1.18 2.14
C GLU A 211 21.30 0.22 1.89
N ARG A 212 21.20 -1.04 2.35
CA ARG A 212 22.24 -2.07 2.16
C ARG A 212 22.42 -2.48 0.70
N THR A 213 21.35 -2.49 -0.10
CA THR A 213 21.38 -2.95 -1.50
C THR A 213 21.51 -1.81 -2.50
N GLY A 214 21.23 -0.57 -2.10
CA GLY A 214 21.10 0.57 -3.00
C GLY A 214 19.81 0.54 -3.83
N CYS A 215 18.88 -0.38 -3.53
CA CYS A 215 17.57 -0.52 -4.16
C CYS A 215 16.45 0.00 -3.25
N ASN A 216 15.26 0.22 -3.80
CA ASN A 216 14.05 0.44 -3.02
C ASN A 216 13.34 -0.90 -2.80
N ILE A 217 13.56 -1.53 -1.65
CA ILE A 217 12.87 -2.77 -1.26
C ILE A 217 11.59 -2.40 -0.52
N VAL A 218 10.46 -2.71 -1.14
CA VAL A 218 9.13 -2.41 -0.60
C VAL A 218 8.33 -3.69 -0.38
N ALA A 219 7.61 -3.77 0.73
CA ALA A 219 6.93 -4.99 1.14
C ALA A 219 5.46 -4.70 1.47
N LYS A 220 4.56 -5.42 0.80
CA LYS A 220 3.11 -5.28 0.93
C LYS A 220 2.65 -5.93 2.23
N ALA A 221 2.11 -5.14 3.16
CA ALA A 221 1.80 -5.52 4.53
C ALA A 221 0.50 -6.33 4.66
N GLU A 222 0.43 -7.49 4.02
CA GLU A 222 -0.76 -8.35 4.00
C GLU A 222 -1.14 -8.94 5.37
N PHE A 223 -0.21 -8.94 6.34
CA PHE A 223 -0.51 -9.21 7.75
C PHE A 223 -1.48 -8.21 8.38
N GLN A 224 -1.74 -7.05 7.74
CA GLN A 224 -2.68 -6.02 8.19
C GLN A 224 -4.08 -6.13 7.56
N ASN A 225 -4.37 -7.18 6.78
CA ASN A 225 -5.76 -7.52 6.50
C ASN A 225 -6.50 -7.81 7.82
N PRO A 226 -7.83 -7.60 7.90
CA PRO A 226 -8.57 -7.69 9.16
C PRO A 226 -8.58 -9.09 9.80
N GLY A 227 -8.48 -10.16 9.00
CA GLY A 227 -8.28 -11.54 9.46
C GLY A 227 -6.81 -11.88 9.68
N GLY A 228 -5.90 -10.96 9.34
CA GLY A 228 -4.49 -10.96 9.73
C GLY A 228 -3.53 -11.65 8.76
N SER A 229 -3.95 -11.89 7.52
CA SER A 229 -3.07 -12.48 6.51
C SER A 229 -3.47 -12.18 5.05
N VAL A 230 -2.55 -12.47 4.13
CA VAL A 230 -2.80 -12.44 2.67
C VAL A 230 -3.96 -13.34 2.21
N LYS A 231 -4.29 -14.38 2.98
CA LYS A 231 -5.33 -15.35 2.59
C LYS A 231 -6.75 -14.79 2.70
N ASP A 232 -6.94 -13.68 3.39
CA ASP A 232 -8.24 -12.99 3.44
C ASP A 232 -8.69 -12.57 2.03
N ARG A 233 -7.74 -12.16 1.17
CA ARG A 233 -8.01 -11.83 -0.24
C ARG A 233 -8.45 -13.04 -1.05
N ALA A 234 -7.73 -14.16 -0.90
CA ALA A 234 -8.05 -15.40 -1.59
C ALA A 234 -9.41 -15.93 -1.17
N ALA A 235 -9.67 -15.98 0.15
CA ALA A 235 -10.96 -16.39 0.71
C ALA A 235 -12.11 -15.53 0.19
N LEU A 236 -11.95 -14.19 0.22
CA LEU A 236 -12.96 -13.27 -0.29
C LEU A 236 -13.17 -13.42 -1.80
N GLY A 237 -12.09 -13.59 -2.57
CA GLY A 237 -12.15 -13.75 -4.02
C GLY A 237 -12.89 -15.02 -4.45
N VAL A 238 -12.58 -16.15 -3.80
CA VAL A 238 -13.25 -17.43 -4.09
C VAL A 238 -14.74 -17.37 -3.74
N VAL A 239 -15.08 -16.83 -2.56
CA VAL A 239 -16.49 -16.71 -2.14
C VAL A 239 -17.26 -15.77 -3.07
N ARG A 240 -16.71 -14.60 -3.41
CA ARG A 240 -17.35 -13.65 -4.34
C ARG A 240 -17.56 -14.27 -5.72
N ASN A 241 -16.57 -14.99 -6.24
CA ASN A 241 -16.70 -15.64 -7.53
C ASN A 241 -17.82 -16.70 -7.52
N ALA A 242 -17.94 -17.49 -6.45
CA ALA A 242 -19.03 -18.45 -6.31
C ALA A 242 -20.41 -17.78 -6.20
N GLU A 243 -20.51 -16.62 -5.55
CA GLU A 243 -21.73 -15.80 -5.52
C GLU A 243 -22.09 -15.29 -6.92
N GLU A 244 -21.12 -14.72 -7.64
CA GLU A 244 -21.30 -14.18 -9.00
C GLU A 244 -21.74 -15.25 -10.01
N LEU A 245 -21.23 -16.47 -9.86
CA LEU A 245 -21.61 -17.62 -10.68
C LEU A 245 -22.94 -18.27 -10.24
N GLY A 246 -23.54 -17.81 -9.14
CA GLY A 246 -24.78 -18.38 -8.59
C GLY A 246 -24.63 -19.77 -7.95
N LEU A 247 -23.39 -20.22 -7.73
CA LEU A 247 -23.06 -21.50 -7.09
C LEU A 247 -23.29 -21.46 -5.57
N LEU A 248 -23.11 -20.28 -4.97
CA LEU A 248 -23.38 -20.02 -3.56
C LEU A 248 -24.49 -18.99 -3.41
N LYS A 249 -25.56 -19.38 -2.73
CA LYS A 249 -26.75 -18.54 -2.44
C LYS A 249 -26.81 -18.23 -0.94
N PRO A 250 -27.55 -17.19 -0.51
CA PRO A 250 -27.66 -16.81 0.91
C PRO A 250 -27.93 -17.99 1.84
N GLY A 251 -27.20 -18.06 2.96
CA GLY A 251 -27.30 -19.16 3.93
C GLY A 251 -26.57 -20.46 3.52
N GLY A 252 -25.85 -20.46 2.39
CA GLY A 252 -25.07 -21.59 1.91
C GLY A 252 -23.87 -21.96 2.77
N THR A 253 -23.19 -23.03 2.38
CA THR A 253 -22.05 -23.59 3.11
C THR A 253 -20.77 -23.52 2.27
N VAL A 254 -19.69 -23.07 2.89
CA VAL A 254 -18.36 -23.01 2.28
C VAL A 254 -17.47 -24.03 2.97
N VAL A 255 -16.92 -24.95 2.20
CA VAL A 255 -16.13 -26.09 2.68
C VAL A 255 -14.70 -25.97 2.16
N GLU A 256 -13.71 -26.19 3.03
CA GLU A 256 -12.29 -26.19 2.64
C GLU A 256 -11.48 -27.22 3.42
N GLY A 257 -10.49 -27.82 2.74
CA GLY A 257 -9.44 -28.61 3.36
C GLY A 257 -8.25 -27.73 3.73
N THR A 258 -8.15 -27.28 4.99
CA THR A 258 -7.02 -26.45 5.42
C THR A 258 -6.86 -26.36 6.94
N ALA A 259 -5.61 -26.30 7.40
CA ALA A 259 -5.26 -25.96 8.79
C ALA A 259 -4.63 -24.56 8.94
N GLY A 260 -4.62 -23.78 7.85
CA GLY A 260 -3.84 -22.55 7.76
C GLY A 260 -4.69 -21.29 7.67
N ASN A 261 -4.03 -20.21 7.28
CA ASN A 261 -4.61 -18.88 7.13
C ASN A 261 -5.84 -18.83 6.20
N THR A 262 -5.94 -19.72 5.21
CA THR A 262 -7.12 -19.79 4.33
C THR A 262 -8.40 -20.14 5.11
N GLY A 263 -8.32 -21.07 6.07
CA GLY A 263 -9.49 -21.43 6.89
C GLY A 263 -9.95 -20.27 7.77
N ILE A 264 -8.99 -19.51 8.32
CA ILE A 264 -9.27 -18.32 9.14
C ILE A 264 -9.93 -17.22 8.29
N GLY A 265 -9.38 -16.95 7.10
CA GLY A 265 -9.97 -16.00 6.16
C GLY A 265 -11.38 -16.41 5.74
N LEU A 266 -11.60 -17.69 5.42
CA LEU A 266 -12.93 -18.21 5.07
C LEU A 266 -13.91 -18.11 6.24
N ALA A 267 -13.50 -18.43 7.47
CA ALA A 267 -14.36 -18.31 8.64
C ALA A 267 -14.86 -16.87 8.82
N HIS A 268 -13.97 -15.87 8.73
CA HIS A 268 -14.36 -14.46 8.80
C HIS A 268 -15.27 -14.03 7.64
N VAL A 269 -14.92 -14.38 6.39
CA VAL A 269 -15.72 -14.03 5.22
C VAL A 269 -17.11 -14.65 5.30
N CYS A 270 -17.21 -15.92 5.69
CA CYS A 270 -18.49 -16.61 5.84
C CYS A 270 -19.36 -15.94 6.91
N ARG A 271 -18.80 -15.64 8.09
CA ARG A 271 -19.55 -14.95 9.15
C ARG A 271 -20.02 -13.57 8.74
N ALA A 272 -19.17 -12.82 8.03
CA ALA A 272 -19.53 -11.48 7.54
C ALA A 272 -20.60 -11.50 6.43
N ARG A 273 -20.74 -12.61 5.69
CA ARG A 273 -21.68 -12.74 4.56
C ARG A 273 -22.88 -13.66 4.84
N GLY A 274 -22.98 -14.23 6.04
CA GLY A 274 -24.10 -15.09 6.43
C GLY A 274 -24.01 -16.54 5.92
N TYR A 275 -22.80 -17.05 5.66
CA TYR A 275 -22.57 -18.45 5.27
C TYR A 275 -22.12 -19.31 6.43
N LYS A 276 -22.37 -20.62 6.31
CA LYS A 276 -21.73 -21.64 7.15
C LYS A 276 -20.32 -21.90 6.63
N CYS A 277 -19.39 -22.18 7.53
CA CYS A 277 -18.02 -22.53 7.18
C CYS A 277 -17.67 -23.88 7.78
N VAL A 278 -17.21 -24.82 6.95
CA VAL A 278 -16.79 -26.17 7.33
C VAL A 278 -15.34 -26.37 6.92
N ILE A 279 -14.50 -26.76 7.88
CA ILE A 279 -13.06 -26.92 7.68
C ILE A 279 -12.65 -28.36 8.00
N PHE A 280 -12.05 -29.03 7.02
CA PHE A 280 -11.37 -30.30 7.21
C PHE A 280 -9.87 -30.06 7.38
N MET A 281 -9.27 -30.69 8.39
CA MET A 281 -7.83 -30.54 8.63
C MET A 281 -7.20 -31.80 9.21
N PRO A 282 -5.89 -32.01 9.06
CA PRO A 282 -5.20 -33.12 9.71
C PRO A 282 -5.39 -33.10 11.24
N ASN A 283 -5.61 -34.27 11.84
CA ASN A 283 -5.71 -34.45 13.29
C ASN A 283 -4.38 -34.27 14.05
N THR A 284 -3.28 -34.03 13.32
CA THR A 284 -1.96 -33.69 13.87
C THR A 284 -1.78 -32.20 14.13
N GLN A 285 -2.77 -31.37 13.79
CA GLN A 285 -2.74 -29.93 14.08
C GLN A 285 -2.93 -29.67 15.56
N SER A 286 -2.39 -28.54 16.04
CA SER A 286 -2.49 -28.19 17.45
C SER A 286 -3.94 -27.85 17.84
N GLN A 287 -4.28 -28.10 19.10
CA GLN A 287 -5.63 -27.85 19.61
C GLN A 287 -5.99 -26.36 19.52
N GLU A 288 -5.01 -25.47 19.70
CA GLU A 288 -5.20 -24.01 19.59
C GLU A 288 -5.67 -23.59 18.19
N LYS A 289 -5.20 -24.26 17.13
CA LYS A 289 -5.63 -23.98 15.75
C LYS A 289 -7.07 -24.43 15.51
N ILE A 290 -7.44 -25.61 16.04
CA ILE A 290 -8.81 -26.14 15.96
C ILE A 290 -9.76 -25.21 16.70
N ASP A 291 -9.40 -24.83 17.92
CA ASP A 291 -10.22 -23.96 18.78
C ASP A 291 -10.35 -22.56 18.19
N LEU A 292 -9.29 -22.00 17.60
CA LEU A 292 -9.37 -20.71 16.90
C LEU A 292 -10.44 -20.71 15.81
N LEU A 293 -10.47 -21.72 14.94
CA LEU A 293 -11.46 -21.81 13.87
C LEU A 293 -12.88 -22.00 14.42
N ARG A 294 -13.04 -22.82 15.48
CA ARG A 294 -14.33 -22.98 16.15
C ARG A 294 -14.81 -21.69 16.81
N MET A 295 -13.91 -20.93 17.45
CA MET A 295 -14.21 -19.61 18.01
C MET A 295 -14.62 -18.60 16.93
N LEU A 296 -14.06 -18.71 15.73
CA LEU A 296 -14.48 -17.93 14.54
C LEU A 296 -15.78 -18.45 13.91
N GLY A 297 -16.40 -19.47 14.50
CA GLY A 297 -17.67 -20.03 14.08
C GLY A 297 -17.56 -21.01 12.91
N ALA A 298 -16.38 -21.57 12.61
CA ALA A 298 -16.27 -22.67 11.68
C ALA A 298 -16.59 -24.01 12.36
N GLU A 299 -17.25 -24.90 11.64
CA GLU A 299 -17.31 -26.31 12.01
C GLU A 299 -16.01 -26.98 11.58
N VAL A 300 -15.34 -27.70 12.48
CA VAL A 300 -13.99 -28.22 12.23
C VAL A 300 -13.98 -29.73 12.41
N TYR A 301 -13.55 -30.42 11.36
CA TYR A 301 -13.41 -31.88 11.26
C TYR A 301 -11.93 -32.27 11.18
N PRO A 302 -11.32 -32.71 12.29
CA PRO A 302 -10.02 -33.35 12.27
C PRO A 302 -10.10 -34.71 11.56
N VAL A 303 -9.23 -34.96 10.59
CA VAL A 303 -9.16 -36.21 9.81
C VAL A 303 -7.73 -36.75 9.76
N PRO A 304 -7.50 -38.03 9.41
CA PRO A 304 -6.16 -38.61 9.37
C PRO A 304 -5.17 -37.81 8.49
N ALA A 305 -3.94 -37.62 8.97
CA ALA A 305 -2.85 -37.01 8.21
C ALA A 305 -2.25 -38.02 7.22
N VAL A 306 -2.81 -38.07 6.01
CA VAL A 306 -2.38 -38.98 4.93
C VAL A 306 -1.93 -38.23 3.67
N ALA A 307 -1.15 -38.90 2.82
CA ALA A 307 -0.72 -38.37 1.53
C ALA A 307 -1.91 -37.99 0.62
N TYR A 308 -1.66 -37.12 -0.36
CA TYR A 308 -2.71 -36.53 -1.20
C TYR A 308 -3.47 -37.57 -2.03
N ASP A 309 -2.77 -38.59 -2.55
CA ASP A 309 -3.35 -39.70 -3.32
C ASP A 309 -4.33 -40.56 -2.51
N ASN A 310 -4.24 -40.53 -1.19
CA ASN A 310 -5.15 -41.25 -0.31
C ASN A 310 -6.53 -40.56 -0.24
N PRO A 311 -7.66 -41.26 -0.46
CA PRO A 311 -9.01 -40.69 -0.33
C PRO A 311 -9.31 -40.09 1.06
N ALA A 312 -8.66 -40.55 2.13
CA ALA A 312 -8.83 -40.00 3.46
C ALA A 312 -8.13 -38.65 3.67
N ASN A 313 -7.42 -38.12 2.64
CA ASN A 313 -6.80 -36.81 2.70
C ASN A 313 -7.84 -35.71 2.97
N TYR A 314 -7.48 -34.74 3.82
CA TYR A 314 -8.38 -33.65 4.23
C TYR A 314 -8.95 -32.83 3.06
N ASN A 315 -8.23 -32.68 1.93
CA ASN A 315 -8.76 -32.02 0.74
C ASN A 315 -9.85 -32.87 0.07
N HIS A 316 -9.63 -34.19 -0.04
CA HIS A 316 -10.61 -35.11 -0.62
C HIS A 316 -11.86 -35.21 0.25
N GLN A 317 -11.69 -35.30 1.57
CA GLN A 317 -12.80 -35.29 2.52
C GLN A 317 -13.63 -33.99 2.41
N ALA A 318 -12.99 -32.83 2.27
CA ALA A 318 -13.68 -31.56 2.04
C ALA A 318 -14.46 -31.53 0.73
N ARG A 319 -13.86 -32.00 -0.37
CA ARG A 319 -14.50 -32.12 -1.68
C ARG A 319 -15.73 -33.03 -1.62
N ASP A 320 -15.55 -34.22 -1.05
CA ASP A 320 -16.60 -35.25 -1.03
C ASP A 320 -17.75 -34.82 -0.11
N PHE A 321 -17.47 -34.17 1.02
CA PHE A 321 -18.49 -33.56 1.88
C PHE A 321 -19.31 -32.48 1.16
N ALA A 322 -18.67 -31.63 0.36
CA ALA A 322 -19.37 -30.57 -0.36
C ALA A 322 -20.25 -31.09 -1.50
N LYS A 323 -19.85 -32.19 -2.15
CA LYS A 323 -20.47 -32.73 -3.37
C LYS A 323 -21.95 -33.10 -3.16
N ASP A 324 -22.29 -33.63 -2.00
CA ASP A 324 -23.61 -34.21 -1.72
C ASP A 324 -24.55 -33.22 -1.02
N LEU A 325 -24.11 -31.98 -0.77
CA LEU A 325 -24.87 -30.97 -0.05
C LEU A 325 -25.40 -29.86 -0.96
N PRO A 326 -26.70 -29.52 -0.88
CA PRO A 326 -27.25 -28.40 -1.64
C PRO A 326 -26.66 -27.07 -1.14
N ASN A 327 -26.56 -26.09 -2.04
CA ASN A 327 -26.07 -24.74 -1.73
C ASN A 327 -24.72 -24.74 -0.99
N THR A 328 -23.82 -25.62 -1.42
CA THR A 328 -22.53 -25.85 -0.80
C THR A 328 -21.43 -25.79 -1.85
N ILE A 329 -20.33 -25.12 -1.54
CA ILE A 329 -19.15 -25.08 -2.40
C ILE A 329 -17.95 -25.67 -1.68
N TRP A 330 -17.12 -26.40 -2.41
CA TRP A 330 -15.73 -26.64 -2.03
C TRP A 330 -14.88 -25.56 -2.69
N THR A 331 -14.08 -24.84 -1.91
CA THR A 331 -13.34 -23.68 -2.41
C THR A 331 -12.13 -24.04 -3.25
N ASP A 332 -11.54 -25.21 -3.01
CA ASP A 332 -10.37 -25.74 -3.73
C ASP A 332 -9.25 -24.70 -3.87
N GLN A 333 -8.70 -24.21 -2.76
CA GLN A 333 -7.74 -23.09 -2.78
C GLN A 333 -6.52 -23.29 -3.71
N PHE A 334 -6.16 -24.53 -4.00
CA PHE A 334 -5.00 -24.86 -4.83
C PHE A 334 -5.34 -24.71 -6.30
N ASP A 335 -6.48 -25.25 -6.74
CA ASP A 335 -6.79 -25.36 -8.17
C ASP A 335 -7.92 -24.44 -8.66
N ASN A 336 -8.61 -23.75 -7.75
CA ASN A 336 -9.53 -22.67 -8.08
C ASN A 336 -8.78 -21.37 -8.43
N VAL A 337 -8.78 -21.02 -9.72
CA VAL A 337 -8.04 -19.86 -10.26
C VAL A 337 -8.61 -18.50 -9.84
N SER A 338 -9.79 -18.46 -9.21
CA SER A 338 -10.32 -17.22 -8.61
C SER A 338 -9.42 -16.70 -7.48
N ASN A 339 -8.59 -17.55 -6.88
CA ASN A 339 -7.53 -17.15 -5.95
C ASN A 339 -6.48 -16.26 -6.64
N ALA A 340 -5.90 -16.71 -7.77
CA ALA A 340 -5.01 -15.88 -8.57
C ALA A 340 -5.70 -14.60 -9.07
N ASN A 341 -6.95 -14.73 -9.52
CA ASN A 341 -7.73 -13.57 -9.98
C ASN A 341 -7.91 -12.52 -8.87
N ALA A 342 -8.14 -12.92 -7.62
CA ALA A 342 -8.28 -12.01 -6.50
C ALA A 342 -7.06 -11.10 -6.34
N HIS A 343 -5.86 -11.64 -6.52
CA HIS A 343 -4.60 -10.89 -6.47
C HIS A 343 -4.36 -10.05 -7.75
N TYR A 344 -4.78 -10.56 -8.91
CA TYR A 344 -4.71 -9.85 -10.19
C TYR A 344 -5.54 -8.55 -10.18
N ILE A 345 -6.77 -8.59 -9.66
CA ILE A 345 -7.64 -7.41 -9.62
C ILE A 345 -7.39 -6.48 -8.43
N SER A 346 -6.62 -6.92 -7.42
CA SER A 346 -6.39 -6.15 -6.18
C SER A 346 -4.92 -5.95 -5.85
N THR A 347 -4.23 -6.95 -5.31
CA THR A 347 -2.86 -6.83 -4.79
C THR A 347 -1.88 -6.28 -5.82
N GLY A 348 -1.94 -6.75 -7.07
CA GLY A 348 -1.06 -6.27 -8.16
C GLY A 348 -1.28 -4.79 -8.49
N PRO A 349 -2.51 -4.36 -8.83
CA PRO A 349 -2.84 -2.95 -9.02
C PRO A 349 -2.48 -2.05 -7.84
N GLU A 350 -2.70 -2.51 -6.60
CA GLU A 350 -2.31 -1.75 -5.41
C GLU A 350 -0.80 -1.53 -5.35
N ILE A 351 0.02 -2.56 -5.61
CA ILE A 351 1.48 -2.42 -5.66
C ILE A 351 1.91 -1.45 -6.77
N TRP A 352 1.29 -1.54 -7.95
CA TRP A 352 1.58 -0.64 -9.06
C TRP A 352 1.30 0.83 -8.70
N GLU A 353 0.12 1.11 -8.15
CA GLU A 353 -0.28 2.45 -7.74
C GLU A 353 0.60 2.99 -6.61
N GLN A 354 0.85 2.17 -5.57
CA GLN A 354 1.65 2.57 -4.40
C GLN A 354 3.13 2.81 -4.75
N THR A 355 3.63 2.23 -5.84
CA THR A 355 4.98 2.49 -6.38
C THR A 355 4.99 3.58 -7.45
N ASN A 356 3.84 4.17 -7.81
CA ASN A 356 3.68 5.08 -8.94
C ASN A 356 4.23 4.49 -10.25
N GLY A 357 4.00 3.20 -10.50
CA GLY A 357 4.45 2.49 -11.69
C GLY A 357 5.96 2.25 -11.78
N LYS A 358 6.70 2.40 -10.68
CA LYS A 358 8.17 2.28 -10.65
C LYS A 358 8.69 0.92 -10.20
N VAL A 359 7.83 -0.09 -10.04
CA VAL A 359 8.24 -1.44 -9.65
C VAL A 359 9.01 -2.11 -10.81
N ASP A 360 10.28 -2.45 -10.57
CA ASP A 360 11.14 -3.14 -11.54
C ASP A 360 11.03 -4.65 -11.40
N ALA A 361 10.80 -5.16 -10.19
CA ALA A 361 10.64 -6.58 -9.94
C ALA A 361 9.69 -6.88 -8.78
N PHE A 362 9.02 -8.04 -8.86
CA PHE A 362 8.22 -8.59 -7.79
C PHE A 362 8.67 -10.02 -7.47
N ILE A 363 8.78 -10.35 -6.19
CA ILE A 363 9.17 -11.68 -5.73
C ILE A 363 8.38 -12.10 -4.50
N CYS A 364 7.86 -13.33 -4.51
CA CYS A 364 7.32 -13.94 -3.30
C CYS A 364 7.33 -15.48 -3.40
N ALA A 365 7.14 -16.11 -2.26
CA ALA A 365 6.95 -17.53 -2.13
C ALA A 365 5.55 -17.98 -2.49
N THR A 366 5.42 -19.26 -2.80
CA THR A 366 4.19 -19.88 -3.27
C THR A 366 3.76 -21.01 -2.33
N GLY A 367 2.51 -20.92 -1.89
CA GLY A 367 1.73 -22.09 -1.43
C GLY A 367 0.85 -22.54 -2.59
N THR A 368 -0.35 -21.99 -2.67
CA THR A 368 -1.24 -22.21 -3.81
C THR A 368 -0.74 -21.56 -5.11
N GLY A 369 0.22 -20.64 -5.05
CA GLY A 369 0.71 -19.89 -6.21
C GLY A 369 -0.14 -18.69 -6.65
N GLY A 370 -1.36 -18.53 -6.09
CA GLY A 370 -2.30 -17.47 -6.49
C GLY A 370 -1.73 -16.05 -6.35
N THR A 371 -1.01 -15.76 -5.26
CA THR A 371 -0.41 -14.43 -5.07
C THR A 371 0.65 -14.11 -6.12
N LEU A 372 1.58 -15.05 -6.40
CA LEU A 372 2.63 -14.84 -7.39
C LEU A 372 2.04 -14.69 -8.80
N ALA A 373 1.13 -15.59 -9.18
CA ALA A 373 0.51 -15.58 -10.50
C ALA A 373 -0.34 -14.33 -10.73
N GLY A 374 -1.23 -13.99 -9.77
CA GLY A 374 -2.12 -12.85 -9.89
C GLY A 374 -1.38 -11.52 -9.92
N VAL A 375 -0.47 -11.29 -8.96
CA VAL A 375 0.36 -10.07 -8.93
C VAL A 375 1.26 -10.00 -10.15
N GLY A 376 1.91 -11.11 -10.51
CA GLY A 376 2.80 -11.21 -11.66
C GLY A 376 2.12 -10.79 -12.95
N LYS A 377 0.95 -11.38 -13.24
CA LYS A 377 0.16 -11.04 -14.42
C LYS A 377 -0.22 -9.55 -14.45
N ALA A 378 -0.72 -9.02 -13.35
CA ALA A 378 -1.14 -7.61 -13.28
C ALA A 378 0.04 -6.64 -13.48
N LEU A 379 1.21 -6.94 -12.90
CA LEU A 379 2.39 -6.09 -13.03
C LEU A 379 3.01 -6.20 -14.42
N LYS A 380 3.07 -7.39 -15.04
CA LYS A 380 3.52 -7.53 -16.43
C LYS A 380 2.63 -6.77 -17.38
N GLU A 381 1.30 -6.88 -17.27
CA GLU A 381 0.36 -6.13 -18.10
C GLU A 381 0.51 -4.61 -17.91
N LYS A 382 0.56 -4.11 -16.67
CA LYS A 382 0.67 -2.67 -16.39
C LYS A 382 2.01 -2.04 -16.75
N SER A 383 3.07 -2.86 -16.81
CA SER A 383 4.43 -2.42 -17.13
C SER A 383 4.85 -2.67 -18.58
N ASP A 384 3.93 -3.13 -19.44
CA ASP A 384 4.23 -3.60 -20.80
C ASP A 384 5.36 -4.64 -20.82
N GLY A 385 5.32 -5.59 -19.87
CA GLY A 385 6.29 -6.68 -19.72
C GLY A 385 7.63 -6.28 -19.09
N LYS A 386 7.81 -5.02 -18.67
CA LYS A 386 9.10 -4.55 -18.11
C LYS A 386 9.39 -5.08 -16.70
N ALA A 387 8.36 -5.29 -15.88
CA ALA A 387 8.53 -5.77 -14.51
C ALA A 387 8.90 -7.27 -14.50
N GLN A 388 9.98 -7.62 -13.80
CA GLN A 388 10.39 -9.01 -13.64
C GLN A 388 9.65 -9.69 -12.48
N ILE A 389 9.22 -10.92 -12.66
CA ILE A 389 8.49 -11.72 -11.67
C ILE A 389 9.33 -12.94 -11.29
N TRP A 390 9.63 -13.07 -10.00
CA TRP A 390 10.51 -14.11 -9.47
C TRP A 390 9.82 -14.95 -8.40
N LEU A 391 10.17 -16.23 -8.33
CA LEU A 391 9.67 -17.16 -7.31
C LEU A 391 10.71 -17.33 -6.17
N ALA A 392 10.25 -17.29 -4.92
CA ALA A 392 11.06 -17.65 -3.76
C ALA A 392 10.61 -19.01 -3.20
N ASP A 393 11.45 -20.03 -3.27
CA ASP A 393 11.08 -21.40 -2.91
C ASP A 393 11.73 -21.83 -1.59
N PRO A 394 10.97 -22.40 -0.63
CA PRO A 394 11.55 -23.00 0.57
C PRO A 394 12.11 -24.41 0.30
N PRO A 395 12.97 -24.96 1.19
CA PRO A 395 13.39 -26.35 1.15
C PRO A 395 12.20 -27.32 1.16
N GLY A 396 12.31 -28.44 0.45
CA GLY A 396 11.21 -29.39 0.32
C GLY A 396 10.15 -29.00 -0.71
N SER A 397 10.33 -27.94 -1.48
CA SER A 397 9.50 -27.60 -2.64
C SER A 397 10.20 -27.99 -3.95
N VAL A 398 9.42 -28.20 -5.02
CA VAL A 398 9.94 -28.59 -6.36
C VAL A 398 9.87 -27.45 -7.37
N LEU A 399 9.47 -26.25 -6.97
CA LEU A 399 9.17 -25.16 -7.90
C LEU A 399 10.43 -24.43 -8.37
N HIS A 400 11.44 -24.28 -7.49
CA HIS A 400 12.73 -23.75 -7.89
C HIS A 400 13.38 -24.65 -8.93
N SER A 401 13.44 -25.97 -8.68
CA SER A 401 14.03 -26.93 -9.62
C SER A 401 13.25 -26.98 -10.94
N TYR A 402 11.91 -26.89 -10.89
CA TYR A 402 11.08 -26.78 -12.09
C TYR A 402 11.45 -25.56 -12.94
N ILE A 403 11.52 -24.37 -12.33
CA ILE A 403 11.84 -23.12 -13.05
C ILE A 403 13.29 -23.15 -13.56
N SER A 404 14.25 -23.52 -12.71
CA SER A 404 15.67 -23.49 -13.07
C SER A 404 16.05 -24.52 -14.14
N SER A 405 15.31 -25.63 -14.24
CA SER A 405 15.54 -26.69 -15.23
C SER A 405 14.81 -26.47 -16.56
N GLY A 406 14.00 -25.41 -16.68
CA GLY A 406 13.17 -25.17 -17.86
C GLY A 406 11.97 -26.13 -17.97
N GLY A 407 11.39 -26.55 -16.85
CA GLY A 407 10.12 -27.26 -16.81
C GLY A 407 10.19 -28.75 -16.41
N LYS A 408 11.28 -29.22 -15.81
CA LYS A 408 11.39 -30.60 -15.32
C LYS A 408 11.12 -30.67 -13.82
N LEU A 409 10.10 -31.42 -13.44
CA LEU A 409 9.85 -31.73 -12.04
C LEU A 409 10.88 -32.74 -11.54
N THR A 410 11.47 -32.46 -10.38
CA THR A 410 12.33 -33.39 -9.65
C THR A 410 11.55 -34.03 -8.51
N GLU A 411 12.03 -35.16 -8.01
CA GLU A 411 11.49 -35.70 -6.76
C GLU A 411 11.66 -34.72 -5.61
N ARG A 412 10.65 -34.68 -4.74
CA ARG A 412 10.62 -33.82 -3.57
C ARG A 412 11.65 -34.32 -2.55
N SER A 413 12.58 -33.46 -2.15
CA SER A 413 13.57 -33.77 -1.12
C SER A 413 13.68 -32.66 -0.07
N GLY A 414 13.89 -33.05 1.18
CA GLY A 414 13.95 -32.13 2.32
C GLY A 414 12.59 -31.67 2.85
N SER A 415 12.64 -30.81 3.85
CA SER A 415 11.47 -30.21 4.52
C SER A 415 11.82 -28.80 4.97
N SER A 416 10.81 -27.93 5.10
CA SER A 416 10.97 -26.58 5.66
C SER A 416 10.13 -26.42 6.92
N ILE A 417 10.57 -25.54 7.82
CA ILE A 417 9.79 -25.08 8.97
C ILE A 417 8.60 -24.20 8.60
N THR A 418 8.62 -23.63 7.39
CA THR A 418 7.64 -22.64 6.94
C THR A 418 6.28 -23.30 6.73
N GLU A 419 5.23 -22.64 7.22
CA GLU A 419 3.85 -23.10 7.03
C GLU A 419 3.21 -22.37 5.85
N GLY A 420 2.44 -23.09 5.03
CA GLY A 420 1.63 -22.51 3.96
C GLY A 420 2.37 -22.11 2.68
N ILE A 421 3.67 -22.45 2.56
CA ILE A 421 4.48 -22.31 1.34
C ILE A 421 5.27 -23.60 1.05
N GLY A 422 5.73 -23.74 -0.19
CA GLY A 422 6.38 -24.94 -0.71
C GLY A 422 5.38 -25.95 -1.23
N GLN A 423 5.60 -26.44 -2.46
CA GLN A 423 4.72 -27.40 -3.13
C GLN A 423 5.50 -28.51 -3.82
N GLY A 424 4.88 -29.69 -3.88
CA GLY A 424 5.38 -30.84 -4.65
C GLY A 424 4.85 -30.90 -6.08
N ARG A 425 4.05 -29.90 -6.51
CA ARG A 425 3.46 -29.83 -7.86
C ARG A 425 3.19 -28.38 -8.26
N ILE A 426 2.88 -28.18 -9.54
CA ILE A 426 2.30 -26.94 -10.04
C ILE A 426 0.79 -27.01 -9.82
N THR A 427 0.25 -25.99 -9.17
CA THR A 427 -1.19 -25.82 -8.98
C THR A 427 -1.80 -25.12 -10.19
N ASN A 428 -3.12 -25.25 -10.42
CA ASN A 428 -3.75 -24.53 -11.53
C ASN A 428 -3.61 -23.01 -11.37
N ASN A 429 -3.62 -22.50 -10.13
CA ASN A 429 -3.34 -21.10 -9.84
C ASN A 429 -1.97 -20.66 -10.40
N LEU A 430 -0.89 -21.38 -10.07
CA LEU A 430 0.45 -21.06 -10.59
C LEU A 430 0.54 -21.32 -12.10
N GLY A 431 -0.11 -22.38 -12.59
CA GLY A 431 -0.16 -22.75 -13.99
C GLY A 431 -0.67 -21.65 -14.91
N THR A 432 -1.51 -20.74 -14.41
CA THR A 432 -1.96 -19.56 -15.18
C THR A 432 -0.85 -18.58 -15.58
N PHE A 433 0.32 -18.66 -14.94
CA PHE A 433 1.40 -17.67 -15.09
C PHE A 433 2.82 -18.29 -15.08
N VAL A 434 2.96 -19.59 -14.81
CA VAL A 434 4.27 -20.22 -14.55
C VAL A 434 5.30 -20.01 -15.66
N ASN A 435 4.85 -19.95 -16.92
CA ASN A 435 5.70 -19.76 -18.09
C ASN A 435 6.24 -18.33 -18.23
N ASP A 436 5.65 -17.36 -17.52
CA ASP A 436 6.02 -15.95 -17.55
C ASP A 436 6.92 -15.56 -16.36
N ILE A 437 7.35 -16.52 -15.54
CA ILE A 437 8.26 -16.28 -14.42
C ILE A 437 9.70 -16.12 -14.94
N ASP A 438 10.36 -15.03 -14.56
CA ASP A 438 11.68 -14.64 -15.06
C ASP A 438 12.84 -15.34 -14.32
N GLY A 439 12.57 -15.91 -13.14
CA GLY A 439 13.54 -16.70 -12.40
C GLY A 439 13.08 -17.14 -11.01
N SER A 440 13.96 -17.80 -10.28
CA SER A 440 13.67 -18.25 -8.91
C SER A 440 14.90 -18.32 -8.01
N PHE A 441 14.66 -18.30 -6.69
CA PHE A 441 15.65 -18.55 -5.64
C PHE A 441 15.17 -19.64 -4.70
N SER A 442 16.11 -20.45 -4.19
CA SER A 442 15.86 -21.36 -3.07
C SER A 442 16.40 -20.75 -1.78
N ILE A 443 15.53 -20.57 -0.78
CA ILE A 443 15.85 -19.85 0.45
C ILE A 443 15.77 -20.78 1.66
N GLY A 444 16.91 -21.10 2.25
CA GLY A 444 17.00 -21.95 3.44
C GLY A 444 16.28 -21.38 4.68
N ASP A 445 15.91 -22.29 5.58
CA ASP A 445 15.21 -21.96 6.83
C ASP A 445 16.08 -21.09 7.76
N GLU A 446 17.39 -21.31 7.78
CA GLU A 446 18.36 -20.55 8.58
C GLU A 446 18.36 -19.06 8.20
N LYS A 447 18.37 -18.77 6.89
CA LYS A 447 18.28 -17.39 6.39
C LYS A 447 16.95 -16.74 6.77
N SER A 448 15.87 -17.50 6.69
CA SER A 448 14.52 -17.04 7.03
C SER A 448 14.39 -16.73 8.52
N ILE A 449 14.95 -17.58 9.39
CA ILE A 449 15.00 -17.33 10.84
C ILE A 449 15.84 -16.10 11.16
N ALA A 450 17.05 -15.99 10.62
CA ALA A 450 17.90 -14.83 10.85
C ALA A 450 17.20 -13.52 10.44
N MET A 451 16.56 -13.52 9.26
CA MET A 451 15.82 -12.37 8.74
C MET A 451 14.60 -12.02 9.59
N LEU A 452 13.88 -13.02 10.13
CA LEU A 452 12.71 -12.79 10.99
C LEU A 452 13.09 -11.97 12.22
N PHE A 453 14.17 -12.34 12.90
CA PHE A 453 14.64 -11.60 14.06
C PHE A 453 15.24 -10.23 13.68
N ASP A 454 15.91 -10.14 12.54
CA ASP A 454 16.47 -8.88 12.04
C ASP A 454 15.37 -7.87 11.69
N LEU A 455 14.28 -8.31 11.06
CA LEU A 455 13.11 -7.47 10.74
C LEU A 455 12.42 -6.95 12.01
N LEU A 456 12.34 -7.76 13.06
CA LEU A 456 11.79 -7.33 14.34
C LEU A 456 12.66 -6.23 14.97
N ASP A 457 13.98 -6.43 15.02
CA ASP A 457 14.91 -5.48 15.67
C ASP A 457 15.10 -4.19 14.87
N SER A 458 15.20 -4.30 13.54
CA SER A 458 15.61 -3.17 12.69
C SER A 458 14.47 -2.42 12.02
N GLU A 459 13.35 -3.08 11.74
CA GLU A 459 12.19 -2.48 11.07
C GLU A 459 10.95 -2.44 11.99
N GLY A 460 11.01 -3.07 13.17
CA GLY A 460 9.88 -3.17 14.11
C GLY A 460 8.76 -4.08 13.61
N LEU A 461 9.04 -4.99 12.66
CA LEU A 461 8.04 -5.82 12.01
C LEU A 461 7.97 -7.23 12.64
N TYR A 462 6.84 -7.54 13.27
CA TYR A 462 6.59 -8.81 13.95
C TYR A 462 5.88 -9.82 13.03
N LEU A 463 6.66 -10.61 12.29
CA LEU A 463 6.20 -11.35 11.10
C LEU A 463 6.44 -12.86 11.13
N GLY A 464 5.62 -13.63 10.39
CA GLY A 464 5.81 -15.06 10.19
C GLY A 464 6.99 -15.41 9.27
N ALA A 465 7.40 -16.69 9.31
CA ALA A 465 8.59 -17.17 8.58
C ALA A 465 8.49 -17.03 7.05
N SER A 466 7.29 -17.15 6.45
CA SER A 466 7.10 -16.93 5.01
C SER A 466 7.36 -15.48 4.59
N SER A 467 7.04 -14.52 5.46
CA SER A 467 7.32 -13.10 5.22
C SER A 467 8.82 -12.83 5.28
N ALA A 468 9.53 -13.45 6.23
CA ALA A 468 10.97 -13.33 6.34
C ALA A 468 11.68 -13.94 5.12
N LEU A 469 11.25 -15.13 4.68
CA LEU A 469 11.74 -15.78 3.45
C LEU A 469 11.57 -14.88 2.23
N ASN A 470 10.40 -14.26 2.07
CA ASN A 470 10.11 -13.29 1.01
C ASN A 470 11.08 -12.10 1.01
N VAL A 471 11.40 -11.57 2.19
CA VAL A 471 12.36 -10.46 2.33
C VAL A 471 13.78 -10.90 1.99
N VAL A 472 14.22 -12.09 2.43
CA VAL A 472 15.53 -12.63 2.02
C VAL A 472 15.62 -12.71 0.50
N ALA A 473 14.60 -13.27 -0.15
CA ALA A 473 14.55 -13.40 -1.60
C ALA A 473 14.56 -12.02 -2.31
N ALA A 474 13.84 -11.04 -1.78
CA ALA A 474 13.84 -9.67 -2.28
C ALA A 474 15.22 -9.00 -2.17
N VAL A 475 15.96 -9.26 -1.09
CA VAL A 475 17.34 -8.77 -0.91
C VAL A 475 18.29 -9.44 -1.90
N GLU A 476 18.20 -10.76 -2.09
CA GLU A 476 19.03 -11.48 -3.07
C GLU A 476 18.72 -11.03 -4.50
N LEU A 477 17.45 -10.80 -4.84
CA LEU A 477 17.06 -10.25 -6.13
C LEU A 477 17.56 -8.82 -6.32
N ALA A 478 17.46 -7.97 -5.29
CA ALA A 478 17.98 -6.60 -5.34
C ALA A 478 19.50 -6.58 -5.60
N GLN A 479 20.25 -7.47 -4.96
CA GLN A 479 21.69 -7.64 -5.20
C GLN A 479 21.98 -8.10 -6.63
N LYS A 480 21.17 -9.03 -7.16
CA LYS A 480 21.31 -9.53 -8.53
C LYS A 480 21.03 -8.45 -9.58
N LEU A 481 19.98 -7.64 -9.39
CA LEU A 481 19.57 -6.61 -10.35
C LEU A 481 20.43 -5.33 -10.29
N GLY A 482 21.11 -5.10 -9.16
CA GLY A 482 21.93 -3.92 -8.93
C GLY A 482 21.13 -2.70 -8.45
N PRO A 483 21.83 -1.65 -7.98
CA PRO A 483 21.24 -0.50 -7.30
C PRO A 483 20.30 0.33 -8.20
N GLY A 484 19.43 1.13 -7.56
CA GLY A 484 18.49 2.03 -8.22
C GLY A 484 17.17 1.37 -8.66
N LYS A 485 17.00 0.08 -8.40
CA LYS A 485 15.80 -0.70 -8.73
C LYS A 485 14.78 -0.70 -7.60
N THR A 486 13.51 -0.86 -7.94
CA THR A 486 12.42 -1.06 -6.96
C THR A 486 11.96 -2.51 -6.97
N ILE A 487 12.13 -3.20 -5.84
CA ILE A 487 11.76 -4.61 -5.68
C ILE A 487 10.59 -4.68 -4.69
N ALA A 488 9.47 -5.23 -5.15
CA ALA A 488 8.28 -5.45 -4.34
C ALA A 488 8.21 -6.91 -3.84
N THR A 489 7.77 -7.10 -2.59
CA THR A 489 7.50 -8.42 -2.02
C THR A 489 6.28 -8.40 -1.09
N ILE A 490 5.92 -9.53 -0.49
CA ILE A 490 4.72 -9.69 0.36
C ILE A 490 5.13 -10.05 1.80
N LEU A 491 4.54 -9.34 2.78
CA LEU A 491 4.55 -9.71 4.19
C LEU A 491 3.24 -10.43 4.53
N CYS A 492 3.24 -11.75 4.40
CA CYS A 492 2.06 -12.61 4.36
C CYS A 492 1.19 -12.54 5.62
N ASP A 493 1.81 -12.63 6.81
CA ASP A 493 1.14 -12.72 8.11
C ASP A 493 2.07 -12.34 9.28
N GLY A 494 1.48 -12.21 10.46
CA GLY A 494 2.17 -11.80 11.69
C GLY A 494 2.63 -12.98 12.56
N ALA A 495 3.68 -12.74 13.35
CA ALA A 495 4.30 -13.77 14.19
C ALA A 495 3.45 -14.27 15.37
N TYR A 496 2.39 -13.55 15.77
CA TYR A 496 1.51 -13.93 16.88
C TYR A 496 0.88 -15.33 16.72
N ARG A 497 0.78 -15.83 15.48
CA ARG A 497 0.27 -17.18 15.16
C ARG A 497 1.28 -18.30 15.42
N TYR A 498 2.57 -17.94 15.49
CA TYR A 498 3.68 -18.88 15.50
C TYR A 498 4.63 -18.64 16.68
N GLN A 499 4.27 -17.76 17.61
CA GLN A 499 5.16 -17.32 18.69
C GLN A 499 5.70 -18.50 19.51
N SER A 500 4.84 -19.47 19.86
CA SER A 500 5.19 -20.69 20.61
C SER A 500 6.16 -21.61 19.87
N ARG A 501 6.40 -21.38 18.58
CA ARG A 501 7.41 -22.06 17.78
C ARG A 501 8.59 -21.15 17.50
N LEU A 502 8.40 -20.12 16.66
CA LEU A 502 9.47 -19.29 16.11
C LEU A 502 10.22 -18.47 17.18
N PHE A 503 9.60 -18.24 18.34
CA PHE A 503 10.19 -17.52 19.47
C PHE A 503 10.44 -18.44 20.68
N SER A 504 10.24 -19.77 20.54
CA SER A 504 10.60 -20.77 21.55
C SER A 504 12.03 -21.25 21.35
N LYS A 505 12.86 -21.11 22.38
CA LYS A 505 14.24 -21.61 22.38
C LYS A 505 14.29 -23.11 22.18
N LYS A 506 13.45 -23.87 22.90
CA LYS A 506 13.40 -25.33 22.79
C LYS A 506 13.01 -25.75 21.38
N TRP A 507 12.03 -25.07 20.78
CA TRP A 507 11.62 -25.37 19.42
C TRP A 507 12.76 -25.08 18.42
N LEU A 508 13.41 -23.91 18.51
CA LEU A 508 14.54 -23.54 17.66
C LEU A 508 15.71 -24.53 17.77
N GLN A 509 16.08 -24.92 18.99
CA GLN A 509 17.11 -25.93 19.25
C GLN A 509 16.73 -27.31 18.69
N SER A 510 15.47 -27.72 18.88
CA SER A 510 14.97 -29.00 18.33
C SER A 510 15.02 -29.06 16.80
N LYS A 511 15.05 -27.90 16.14
CA LYS A 511 15.20 -27.76 14.70
C LYS A 511 16.62 -27.44 14.25
N GLY A 512 17.57 -27.26 15.16
CA GLY A 512 18.95 -26.86 14.86
C GLY A 512 19.08 -25.44 14.29
N LEU A 513 18.12 -24.56 14.60
CA LEU A 513 18.02 -23.21 14.03
C LEU A 513 18.43 -22.10 15.01
N ASP A 514 18.70 -22.42 16.26
CA ASP A 514 19.16 -21.46 17.27
C ASP A 514 20.49 -20.80 16.90
N GLY A 515 21.38 -21.55 16.23
CA GLY A 515 22.65 -21.04 15.70
C GLY A 515 22.49 -20.07 14.53
N ALA A 516 21.34 -20.06 13.85
CA ALA A 516 21.07 -19.12 12.75
C ALA A 516 20.77 -17.69 13.25
N ILE A 517 20.41 -17.54 14.54
CA ILE A 517 20.06 -16.25 15.13
C ILE A 517 21.33 -15.54 15.57
N PRO A 518 21.61 -14.32 15.05
CA PRO A 518 22.73 -13.51 15.54
C PRO A 518 22.67 -13.31 17.06
N GLU A 519 23.81 -13.36 17.74
CA GLU A 519 23.86 -13.40 19.21
C GLU A 519 23.08 -12.26 19.88
N HIS A 520 23.23 -11.03 19.39
CA HIS A 520 22.52 -9.85 19.90
C HIS A 520 20.98 -9.89 19.71
N LEU A 521 20.48 -10.76 18.83
CA LEU A 521 19.05 -10.93 18.54
C LEU A 521 18.42 -12.09 19.30
N LYS A 522 19.22 -12.99 19.90
CA LYS A 522 18.70 -14.12 20.70
C LYS A 522 17.83 -13.67 21.89
N LYS A 523 17.97 -12.41 22.33
CA LYS A 523 17.12 -11.75 23.34
C LYS A 523 15.61 -11.80 23.01
N TYR A 524 15.24 -11.94 21.73
CA TYR A 524 13.83 -11.99 21.32
C TYR A 524 13.23 -13.40 21.39
N ALA A 525 14.04 -14.47 21.36
CA ALA A 525 13.55 -15.84 21.55
C ALA A 525 13.30 -16.07 23.04
N VAL A 526 12.17 -15.57 23.55
CA VAL A 526 11.88 -15.50 25.00
C VAL A 526 11.07 -16.66 25.53
N LEU A 527 10.40 -17.43 24.67
CA LEU A 527 9.59 -18.56 25.11
C LEU A 527 10.49 -19.79 25.30
N ASP A 528 10.13 -20.64 26.25
CA ASP A 528 10.83 -21.90 26.50
C ASP A 528 10.23 -23.02 25.66
#